data_AF-A0A925U2F4-F1
#
_entry.id   AF-A0A925U2F4-F1
#
_cell.length_a   1.000
_cell.length_b   1.000
_cell.length_c   1.000
_cell.angle_alpha   90.00
_cell.angle_beta   90.00
_cell.angle_gamma   90.00
#
_symmetry.space_group_name_H-M   'P 1'
#
loop_
_entity.id
_entity.type
_entity.pdbx_description
1 polymer ?
#
loop_
_entity_poly.entity_id
_entity_poly.type
_entity_poly.pdbx_seq_one_letter_code
_entity_poly.pdbx_strand_id
1 'polypeptide(L)' 'MEISSAQYQLVYNAFSFTVAVMGAATLFFWLGRSQVSQTYKTALTITGLVTAIAFYHYLR' A
#
# COMPACT_ATOMS: atom_id res chain seq x y z
N MET A 1 -28.02 -4.93 14.68
CA MET A 1 -27.82 -3.90 13.63
C MET A 1 -27.28 -4.63 12.43
N GLU A 2 -28.07 -4.73 11.36
CA GLU A 2 -27.62 -5.38 10.13
C GLU A 2 -26.96 -4.36 9.20
N ILE A 3 -25.94 -4.80 8.46
CA ILE A 3 -25.22 -3.97 7.50
C ILE A 3 -25.92 -4.08 6.16
N SER A 4 -26.25 -2.96 5.53
CA SER A 4 -26.86 -2.97 4.19
C SER A 4 -25.85 -3.48 3.16
N SER A 5 -26.35 -4.06 2.06
CA SER A 5 -25.48 -4.53 0.96
C SER A 5 -24.55 -3.43 0.45
N ALA A 6 -25.04 -2.20 0.35
CA ALA A 6 -24.24 -1.04 -0.07
C ALA A 6 -23.11 -0.72 0.92
N GLN A 7 -23.37 -0.78 2.24
CA GLN A 7 -22.35 -0.56 3.26
C GLN A 7 -21.25 -1.64 3.22
N TYR A 8 -21.64 -2.90 3.05
CA TYR A 8 -20.68 -3.99 2.86
C TYR A 8 -19.81 -3.79 1.62
N GLN A 9 -20.44 -3.48 0.47
CA GLN A 9 -19.73 -3.26 -0.79
C GLN A 9 -18.77 -2.06 -0.73
N LEU A 10 -19.16 -0.99 -0.03
CA LEU A 10 -18.30 0.18 0.17
C LEU A 10 -17.00 -0.22 0.88
N VAL A 11 -17.12 -0.93 2.01
CA VAL A 11 -15.96 -1.36 2.80
C VAL A 11 -15.11 -2.36 2.01
N TYR A 12 -15.75 -3.33 1.34
CA TYR A 12 -15.07 -4.30 0.49
C TYR A 12 -14.23 -3.63 -0.61
N ASN A 13 -14.81 -2.69 -1.35
CA ASN A 13 -14.11 -1.96 -2.41
C ASN A 13 -12.99 -1.06 -1.85
N ALA A 14 -13.19 -0.46 -0.68
CA ALA A 14 -12.17 0.36 -0.01
C ALA A 14 -10.94 -0.46 0.40
N PHE A 15 -11.14 -1.65 0.98
CA PHE A 15 -10.04 -2.55 1.31
C PHE A 15 -9.33 -3.09 0.06
N SER A 16 -10.09 -3.47 -0.97
CA SER A 16 -9.53 -3.89 -2.27
C SER A 16 -8.63 -2.80 -2.88
N PHE A 17 -9.11 -1.56 -2.90
CA PHE A 17 -8.34 -0.42 -3.37
C PHE A 17 -7.10 -0.17 -2.51
N THR A 18 -7.22 -0.29 -1.18
CA THR A 18 -6.09 -0.12 -0.25
C THR A 18 -4.98 -1.13 -0.55
N VAL A 19 -5.32 -2.40 -0.75
CA VAL A 19 -4.36 -3.43 -1.15
C VAL A 19 -3.67 -3.05 -2.46
N ALA A 20 -4.44 -2.67 -3.48
CA ALA A 20 -3.89 -2.30 -4.79
C ALA A 20 -2.90 -1.12 -4.68
N VAL A 21 -3.24 -0.08 -3.91
CA VAL A 21 -2.40 1.11 -3.71
C VAL A 21 -1.14 0.78 -2.91
N MET A 22 -1.23 -0.02 -1.84
CA MET A 22 -0.05 -0.38 -1.05
C MET A 22 0.95 -1.20 -1.86
N GLY A 23 0.47 -2.14 -2.68
CA GLY A 23 1.31 -2.89 -3.61
C GLY A 23 1.97 -2.00 -4.67
N ALA A 24 1.20 -1.11 -5.31
CA ALA A 24 1.71 -0.18 -6.30
C ALA A 24 2.76 0.79 -5.70
N ALA A 25 2.50 1.33 -4.52
CA ALA A 25 3.42 2.22 -3.81
C ALA A 25 4.74 1.52 -3.45
N THR A 26 4.66 0.27 -2.97
CA THR A 26 5.83 -0.57 -2.68
C THR A 26 6.74 -0.70 -3.90
N LEU A 27 6.16 -1.07 -5.05
CA LEU A 27 6.90 -1.19 -6.31
C LEU A 27 7.49 0.16 -6.74
N PHE A 28 6.70 1.24 -6.66
CA PHE A 28 7.15 2.57 -7.04
C PHE A 28 8.36 3.04 -6.22
N PHE A 29 8.34 2.87 -4.89
CA PHE A 29 9.45 3.31 -4.04
C PHE A 29 10.72 2.48 -4.23
N TRP A 30 10.61 1.16 -4.43
CA TRP A 30 11.78 0.33 -4.69
C TRP A 30 12.37 0.54 -6.08
N LEU A 31 11.54 0.61 -7.12
CA LEU A 31 12.00 0.86 -8.49
C LEU A 31 12.52 2.31 -8.66
N GLY A 32 11.92 3.28 -7.97
CA GLY A 32 12.34 4.67 -7.98
C GLY A 32 13.61 4.98 -7.16
N ARG A 33 14.16 4.01 -6.40
CA ARG A 33 15.32 4.22 -5.53
C ARG A 33 16.58 4.70 -6.26
N SER A 34 16.76 4.33 -7.53
CA SER A 34 17.92 4.79 -8.34
C SER A 34 17.81 6.25 -8.77
N GLN A 35 16.60 6.82 -8.76
CA GLN A 35 16.31 8.16 -9.29
C GLN A 35 16.49 9.28 -8.26
N VAL A 36 16.85 8.95 -7.02
CA VAL A 36 17.04 9.92 -5.93
C VAL A 36 18.48 9.99 -5.47
N SER A 37 18.88 11.13 -4.88
CA SER A 37 20.21 11.31 -4.32
C SER A 37 20.48 10.28 -3.21
N GLN A 38 21.76 9.97 -2.99
CA GLN A 38 22.18 8.93 -2.04
C GLN A 38 21.60 9.14 -0.63
N THR A 39 21.46 10.39 -0.21
CA THR A 39 20.92 10.78 1.10
C THR A 39 19.48 10.30 1.32
N TYR A 40 18.65 10.22 0.27
CA TYR A 40 17.23 9.84 0.41
C TYR A 40 16.96 8.36 0.16
N LYS A 41 17.94 7.59 -0.32
CA LYS A 41 17.74 6.17 -0.67
C LYS A 41 17.29 5.33 0.52
N THR A 42 17.80 5.61 1.72
CA THR A 42 17.38 4.93 2.95
C THR A 42 15.92 5.21 3.26
N ALA A 43 15.49 6.48 3.14
CA ALA A 43 14.09 6.86 3.37
C ALA A 43 13.14 6.17 2.37
N LEU A 44 13.50 6.09 1.08
CA LEU A 44 12.72 5.36 0.07
C LEU A 44 12.65 3.86 0.38
N THR A 45 13.77 3.25 0.78
CA THR A 45 13.79 1.82 1.15
C THR A 45 12.90 1.54 2.36
N ILE A 46 12.92 2.39 3.40
CA ILE A 46 12.05 2.25 4.56
C ILE A 46 10.58 2.42 4.17
N THR A 47 10.26 3.41 3.31
CA THR A 47 8.89 3.64 2.84
C THR A 47 8.36 2.45 2.03
N GLY A 48 9.17 1.89 1.13
CA GLY A 48 8.86 0.66 0.39
C GLY A 48 8.64 -0.53 1.33
N LEU A 49 9.46 -0.68 2.37
CA LEU A 49 9.28 -1.74 3.38
C LEU A 49 7.97 -1.58 4.16
N VAL A 50 7.64 -0.38 4.63
CA VAL A 50 6.40 -0.12 5.39
C VAL A 50 5.17 -0.40 4.53
N THR A 51 5.17 0.06 3.27
CA THR A 51 4.07 -0.20 2.32
C THR A 51 3.94 -1.68 1.97
N ALA A 52 5.04 -2.44 1.89
CA ALA A 52 5.01 -3.89 1.70
C ALA A 52 4.41 -4.63 2.91
N ILE A 53 4.75 -4.21 4.13
CA ILE A 53 4.18 -4.76 5.36
C ILE A 53 2.67 -4.49 5.39
N ALA A 54 2.24 -3.27 5.06
CA ALA A 54 0.84 -2.91 4.98
C ALA A 54 0.09 -3.73 3.93
N PHE A 55 0.66 -3.90 2.73
CA PHE A 55 0.11 -4.76 1.68
C PHE A 55 -0.16 -6.18 2.17
N TYR A 56 0.82 -6.80 2.84
CA TYR A 56 0.63 -8.12 3.46
C TYR A 56 -0.47 -8.13 4.52
N HIS A 57 -0.52 -7.11 5.38
CA HIS A 57 -1.50 -7.04 6.46
C HIS A 57 -2.94 -6.81 5.98
N TYR A 58 -3.15 -6.11 4.87
CA TYR A 58 -4.49 -5.93 4.29
C TYR A 58 -4.97 -7.12 3.46
N LEU A 59 -4.06 -7.98 3.01
CA LEU A 59 -4.39 -9.21 2.28
C LEU A 59 -4.73 -10.40 3.20
N ARG A 60 -4.20 -10.41 4.43
CA ARG A 60 -4.40 -11.44 5.45
C ARG A 60 -5.66 -11.17 6.25
#